data_AF-A0AA87Y7A7-F1
#
_entry.id   AF-A0AA87Y7A7-F1
#
_cell.length_a   1.000
_cell.length_b   1.000
_cell.length_c   1.000
_cell.angle_alpha   90.00
_cell.angle_beta   90.00
_cell.angle_gamma   90.00
#
_symmetry.space_group_name_H-M   'P 1'
#
loop_
_entity.id
_entity.type
_entity.pdbx_description
1 polymer ?
#
loop_
_entity_poly.entity_id
_entity_poly.type
_entity_poly.pdbx_seq_one_letter_code
_entity_poly.pdbx_strand_id
1 'polypeptide(L)'
;MQTLTVMPPSTRLMLITVDTDRVIELRRLVARACGNRLLFMRMQPIEHATRMQVWLRVTEPGVQRIVDAVTRSLPSAQLGRVVAP
;
A
#
# COMPACT_ATOMS: atom_id res chain seq x y z
N MET A 1 -25.42 21.08 3.95
CA MET A 1 -24.51 20.73 2.84
C MET A 1 -23.40 19.84 3.39
N GLN A 2 -23.59 18.52 3.42
CA GLN A 2 -22.51 17.57 3.71
C GLN A 2 -22.19 16.87 2.41
N THR A 3 -21.10 17.27 1.78
CA THR A 3 -20.53 16.58 0.62
C THR A 3 -19.97 15.26 1.14
N LEU A 4 -20.82 14.24 1.23
CA LEU A 4 -20.37 12.86 1.38
C LEU A 4 -19.44 12.61 0.18
N THR A 5 -18.14 12.60 0.44
CA THR A 5 -17.16 12.18 -0.55
C THR A 5 -17.43 10.70 -0.78
N VAL A 6 -18.29 10.39 -1.76
CA VAL A 6 -18.52 9.04 -2.23
C VAL A 6 -17.16 8.53 -2.66
N MET A 7 -16.52 7.71 -1.81
CA MET A 7 -15.29 7.05 -2.19
C MET A 7 -15.63 6.20 -3.42
N PRO A 8 -14.87 6.30 -4.52
CA PRO A 8 -15.16 5.49 -5.69
C PRO A 8 -15.12 4.01 -5.27
N PRO A 9 -16.14 3.21 -5.63
CA PRO A 9 -16.31 1.81 -5.17
C PRO A 9 -15.15 0.90 -5.56
N SER A 10 -14.24 1.37 -6.41
CA SER A 10 -13.06 0.68 -6.89
C SER A 10 -11.81 0.91 -6.03
N THR A 11 -11.93 1.50 -4.85
CA THR A 11 -10.77 1.78 -3.97
C THR A 11 -10.56 0.67 -2.97
N ARG A 12 -9.39 0.03 -2.96
CA ARG A 12 -9.05 -0.96 -1.93
C ARG A 12 -7.98 -0.46 -0.98
N LEU A 13 -8.06 -0.90 0.27
CA LEU A 13 -7.01 -0.71 1.26
C LEU A 13 -6.14 -1.96 1.32
N MET A 14 -4.85 -1.79 1.08
CA MET A 14 -3.82 -2.81 1.21
C MET A 14 -2.97 -2.49 2.43
N LEU A 15 -2.68 -3.51 3.24
CA LEU A 15 -1.68 -3.44 4.28
C LEU A 15 -0.46 -4.24 3.82
N ILE A 16 0.73 -3.68 3.98
CA ILE A 16 1.99 -4.35 3.67
C ILE A 16 2.92 -4.14 4.86
N THR A 17 3.45 -5.22 5.41
CA THR A 17 4.50 -5.17 6.42
C THR A 17 5.83 -5.47 5.76
N VAL A 18 6.80 -4.59 5.94
CA VAL A 18 8.17 -4.75 5.43
C VAL A 18 9.18 -4.44 6.51
N ASP A 19 10.39 -4.95 6.38
CA ASP A 19 11.50 -4.52 7.25
C ASP A 19 11.85 -3.06 6.99
N THR A 20 12.32 -2.36 8.02
CA THR A 20 12.62 -0.92 7.95
C THR A 20 13.61 -0.58 6.84
N ASP A 21 14.62 -1.43 6.61
CA ASP A 21 15.60 -1.28 5.52
C ASP A 21 14.97 -1.31 4.12
N ARG A 22 13.79 -1.93 3.97
CA ARG A 22 13.08 -2.11 2.70
C ARG A 22 11.93 -1.12 2.49
N VAL A 23 11.67 -0.24 3.47
CA VAL A 23 10.60 0.77 3.39
C VAL A 23 10.84 1.75 2.26
N ILE A 24 12.09 2.17 2.06
CA ILE A 24 12.45 3.11 0.99
C ILE A 24 12.22 2.47 -0.38
N GLU A 25 12.57 1.19 -0.53
CA GLU A 25 12.32 0.42 -1.75
C GLU A 25 10.82 0.27 -2.00
N LEU A 26 10.04 -0.11 -0.98
CA LEU A 26 8.59 -0.20 -1.08
C LEU A 26 7.96 1.12 -1.50
N ARG A 27 8.36 2.24 -0.88
CA ARG A 27 7.84 3.57 -1.21
C ARG A 27 8.13 3.93 -2.67
N ARG A 28 9.35 3.68 -3.15
CA ARG A 28 9.75 3.91 -4.55
C ARG A 28 8.93 3.02 -5.50
N LEU A 29 8.73 1.77 -5.13
CA LEU A 29 7.97 0.81 -5.92
C LEU A 29 6.50 1.19 -6.03
N VAL A 30 5.85 1.54 -4.91
CA VAL A 30 4.48 2.05 -4.88
C VAL A 30 4.36 3.32 -5.72
N ALA A 31 5.27 4.28 -5.56
CA ALA A 31 5.26 5.50 -6.35
C ALA A 31 5.36 5.22 -7.87
N ARG A 32 6.18 4.24 -8.27
CA ARG A 32 6.32 3.82 -9.68
C ARG A 32 5.12 3.01 -10.19
N ALA A 33 4.59 2.09 -9.39
CA ALA A 33 3.52 1.17 -9.78
C ALA A 33 2.14 1.86 -9.81
N CYS A 34 1.90 2.76 -8.85
CA CYS A 34 0.61 3.43 -8.69
C CYS A 34 0.56 4.81 -9.32
N GLY A 35 1.68 5.55 -9.35
CA GLY A 35 1.70 6.94 -9.81
C GLY A 35 0.52 7.73 -9.23
N ASN A 36 -0.33 8.27 -10.11
CA ASN A 36 -1.50 9.09 -9.76
C ASN A 36 -2.71 8.30 -9.22
N ARG A 37 -2.62 6.97 -9.08
CA ARG A 37 -3.71 6.11 -8.56
C ARG A 37 -3.60 5.86 -7.06
N LEU A 38 -2.50 6.26 -6.44
CA LEU A 38 -2.31 6.19 -5.00
C LEU A 38 -3.09 7.34 -4.37
N LEU A 39 -4.15 7.00 -3.63
CA LEU A 39 -4.97 7.99 -2.93
C LEU A 39 -4.40 8.32 -1.55
N PHE A 40 -3.83 7.33 -0.88
CA PHE A 40 -3.29 7.50 0.47
C PHE A 40 -2.20 6.47 0.75
N MET A 41 -1.15 6.91 1.43
CA MET A 41 -0.10 6.05 1.94
C MET A 41 0.18 6.45 3.38
N ARG A 42 0.15 5.47 4.29
CA ARG A 42 0.54 5.65 5.68
C ARG A 42 1.61 4.63 6.00
N MET A 43 2.67 5.07 6.66
CA MET A 43 3.74 4.21 7.14
C MET A 43 3.81 4.35 8.66
N GLN A 44 3.89 3.24 9.38
CA GLN A 44 4.03 3.22 10.83
C GLN A 44 5.07 2.19 11.23
N PRO A 45 6.10 2.58 11.99
CA PRO A 45 7.06 1.63 12.51
C PRO A 45 6.37 0.75 13.56
N ILE A 46 6.67 -0.54 13.50
CA ILE A 46 6.23 -1.56 14.45
C ILE A 46 7.48 -2.31 14.96
N GLU A 47 7.32 -3.16 15.99
CA GLU A 47 8.40 -4.01 16.51
C GLU A 47 9.70 -3.22 16.81
N HIS A 48 9.63 -2.13 17.58
CA HIS A 48 10.78 -1.28 17.88
C HIS A 48 11.49 -0.68 16.64
N ALA A 49 10.73 -0.44 15.57
CA ALA A 49 11.23 0.08 14.29
C ALA A 49 12.15 -0.89 13.52
N THR A 50 12.09 -2.19 13.81
CA THR A 50 12.67 -3.23 12.93
C THR A 50 11.79 -3.49 11.71
N ARG A 51 10.48 -3.32 11.86
CA ARG A 51 9.48 -3.48 10.81
C ARG A 51 8.64 -2.22 10.65
N MET A 52 8.01 -2.10 9.49
CA MET A 52 7.17 -0.99 9.10
C MET A 52 5.89 -1.53 8.49
N GLN A 53 4.77 -1.10 9.03
CA GLN A 53 3.47 -1.30 8.42
C GLN A 53 3.15 -0.16 7.48
N VAL A 54 2.76 -0.51 6.27
CA VAL A 54 2.45 0.43 5.21
C VAL A 54 1.03 0.16 4.72
N TRP A 55 0.15 1.10 4.98
CA TRP A 55 -1.21 1.09 4.43
C TRP A 55 -1.24 1.89 3.15
N LEU A 56 -1.79 1.28 2.11
CA LEU A 56 -1.90 1.84 0.78
C LEU A 56 -3.37 1.84 0.38
N ARG A 57 -3.88 3.00 0.01
CA ARG A 57 -5.21 3.13 -0.59
C ARG A 57 -5.05 3.43 -2.06
N VAL A 58 -5.58 2.55 -2.89
CA VAL A 58 -5.39 2.56 -4.34
C VAL A 58 -6.69 2.25 -5.04
N THR A 59 -6.91 2.91 -6.18
CA THR A 59 -8.01 2.56 -7.09
C THR A 59 -7.63 1.37 -7.97
N GLU A 60 -8.60 0.49 -8.26
CA GLU A 60 -8.46 -0.55 -9.28
C GLU A 60 -8.22 0.08 -10.66
N PRO A 61 -7.42 -0.58 -11.54
CA PRO A 61 -6.75 -1.87 -11.38
C PRO A 61 -5.37 -1.79 -10.67
N GLY A 62 -5.05 -0.69 -9.99
CA GLY A 62 -3.74 -0.46 -9.38
C GLY A 62 -3.35 -1.46 -8.28
N VAL A 63 -4.32 -2.10 -7.64
CA VAL A 63 -4.12 -3.09 -6.57
C VAL A 63 -3.31 -4.30 -7.05
N GLN A 64 -3.72 -4.91 -8.17
CA GLN A 64 -3.02 -6.09 -8.72
C GLN A 64 -1.57 -5.75 -9.08
N ARG A 65 -1.33 -4.56 -9.66
CA ARG A 65 0.03 -4.09 -9.98
C ARG A 65 0.91 -3.93 -8.74
N ILE A 66 0.36 -3.49 -7.61
CA ILE A 66 1.11 -3.41 -6.36
C ILE A 66 1.43 -4.80 -5.85
N VAL A 67 0.43 -5.70 -5.81
CA VAL A 67 0.63 -7.08 -5.36
C VAL A 67 1.73 -7.74 -6.18
N ASP A 68 1.67 -7.67 -7.50
CA ASP A 68 2.70 -8.21 -8.40
C ASP A 68 4.06 -7.57 -8.18
N ALA A 69 4.12 -6.23 -8.12
CA ALA A 69 5.38 -5.52 -7.97
C ALA A 69 6.04 -5.80 -6.61
N VAL A 70 5.25 -5.81 -5.53
CA VAL A 70 5.73 -6.12 -4.18
C VAL A 70 6.16 -7.56 -4.07
N THR A 71 5.37 -8.52 -4.58
CA THR A 71 5.74 -9.95 -4.58
C THR A 71 7.04 -10.18 -5.36
N ARG A 72 7.23 -9.46 -6.48
CA ARG A 72 8.43 -9.58 -7.33
C ARG A 72 9.67 -8.91 -6.73
N SER A 73 9.51 -7.74 -6.11
CA SER A 73 10.65 -6.91 -5.67
C SER A 73 10.98 -7.08 -4.20
N LEU A 74 10.00 -7.49 -3.40
CA LEU A 74 10.08 -7.64 -1.95
C LEU A 74 9.41 -8.98 -1.55
N PRO A 75 10.01 -10.13 -1.90
CA PRO A 75 9.44 -11.44 -1.57
C PRO A 75 9.34 -11.67 -0.05
N SER A 76 10.15 -10.98 0.75
CA SER A 76 10.10 -10.98 2.21
C SER A 76 9.02 -10.06 2.79
N ALA A 77 8.37 -9.22 1.97
CA ALA A 77 7.27 -8.38 2.42
C ALA A 77 6.05 -9.23 2.75
N GLN A 78 5.52 -9.07 3.95
CA GLN A 78 4.26 -9.68 4.31
C GLN A 78 3.12 -8.79 3.80
N LEU A 79 2.47 -9.23 2.73
CA LEU A 79 1.23 -8.63 2.24
C LEU A 79 0.12 -8.96 3.25
N GLY A 80 -0.28 -7.97 4.03
CA GLY A 80 -1.42 -8.04 4.91
C GLY A 80 -2.74 -8.07 4.15
N ARG A 81 -3.82 -8.44 4.87
CA ARG A 81 -5.17 -8.60 4.31
C ARG A 81 -5.58 -7.39 3.47
N VAL A 82 -5.93 -7.62 2.21
CA VAL A 82 -6.61 -6.63 1.37
C VAL A 82 -8.02 -6.48 1.91
N VAL A 83 -8.32 -5.36 2.54
CA VAL A 83 -9.66 -5.07 3.03
C VAL A 83 -10.34 -4.25 1.93
N ALA A 84 -11.29 -4.90 1.24
CA ALA A 84 -12.26 -4.16 0.44
C ALA A 84 -13.15 -3.38 1.43
N PRO A 85 -13.40 -2.09 1.20
CA PRO A 85 -14.37 -1.34 2.00
C PRO A 85 -15.77 -1.93 1.91
#